data_AF-A0A177NA88-F1
#
_entry.id   AF-A0A177NA88-F1
#
_cell.length_a   1.000
_cell.length_b   1.000
_cell.length_c   1.000
_cell.angle_alpha   90.00
_cell.angle_beta   90.00
_cell.angle_gamma   90.00
#
_symmetry.space_group_name_H-M   'P 1'
#
loop_
_entity.id
_entity.type
_entity.pdbx_description
1 polymer ?
#
loop_
_entity_poly.entity_id
_entity_poly.type
_entity_poly.pdbx_seq_one_letter_code
_entity_poly.pdbx_strand_id
1 'polypeptide(L)'
;MIINGVTIDKTFAEAFPMKATRAIITAQNEKWAMISAQAMTGFATSVIACGCEAGIERVLSPDETPDGRPGVAIMIYAMGGKGLAKQLETRAGQCVLTSPTSALFAGIEGGKPIPLGKNLRFFGDGFQIAKKIGGKRYWRVPVMDGEFLTEATTGMVDAVGGGNFLVLAESQPQALAACEAAIEAMKQIPNVIMPFPGGVVRSGSKVGSKYKALSASTNDAFCPTLKGITRTDLSPEIESVMEIVIDGLTKEDIDKAMRVGIQAVCDLGAANGIKRISAGNYGGKLGPFHFHLQEIMA
;
A
#
# COMPACT_ATOMS: atom_id res chain seq x y z
N MET A 1 26.29 6.32 5.61
CA MET A 1 25.93 7.72 5.34
C MET A 1 25.32 8.29 6.61
N ILE A 2 25.45 9.60 6.89
CA ILE A 2 24.83 10.25 8.05
C ILE A 2 24.12 11.51 7.56
N ILE A 3 22.85 11.70 7.94
CA ILE A 3 22.06 12.90 7.64
C ILE A 3 21.46 13.40 8.96
N ASN A 4 21.73 14.66 9.33
CA ASN A 4 21.25 15.27 10.56
C ASN A 4 21.47 14.41 11.84
N GLY A 5 22.65 13.79 11.91
CA GLY A 5 23.03 12.88 13.00
C GLY A 5 22.40 11.48 12.94
N VAL A 6 21.46 11.21 12.03
CA VAL A 6 20.86 9.89 11.82
C VAL A 6 21.76 9.05 10.91
N THR A 7 22.15 7.86 11.36
CA THR A 7 22.96 6.94 10.56
C THR A 7 22.08 6.19 9.56
N ILE A 8 22.47 6.17 8.29
CA ILE A 8 21.82 5.36 7.24
C ILE A 8 22.75 4.21 6.91
N ASP A 9 22.26 2.99 7.13
CA ASP A 9 23.02 1.75 6.90
C ASP A 9 23.40 1.54 5.45
N LYS A 10 24.55 0.89 5.22
CA LYS A 10 24.94 0.39 3.89
C LYS A 10 24.26 -0.95 3.62
N THR A 11 22.94 -0.91 3.48
CA THR A 11 22.06 -2.07 3.26
C THR A 11 21.05 -1.76 2.16
N PHE A 12 20.16 -2.71 1.88
CA PHE A 12 19.08 -2.56 0.92
C PHE A 12 17.78 -3.20 1.42
N ALA A 13 16.66 -2.73 0.88
CA ALA A 13 15.36 -3.40 1.00
C ALA A 13 15.18 -4.39 -0.15
N GLU A 14 14.63 -5.57 0.14
CA GLU A 14 14.38 -6.62 -0.87
C GLU A 14 12.89 -6.78 -1.12
N ALA A 15 12.45 -6.53 -2.36
CA ALA A 15 11.04 -6.51 -2.74
C ALA A 15 10.71 -7.51 -3.86
N PHE A 16 9.42 -7.71 -4.11
CA PHE A 16 8.91 -8.83 -4.91
C PHE A 16 8.06 -8.35 -6.09
N PRO A 17 8.07 -9.10 -7.22
CA PRO A 17 7.15 -8.86 -8.31
C PRO A 17 5.72 -9.17 -7.86
N MET A 18 4.80 -8.27 -8.17
CA MET A 18 3.38 -8.39 -7.88
C MET A 18 2.55 -8.01 -9.12
N LYS A 19 1.23 -8.20 -9.01
CA LYS A 19 0.25 -7.63 -9.93
C LYS A 19 -0.50 -6.53 -9.21
N ALA A 20 -0.74 -5.42 -9.89
CA ALA A 20 -1.51 -4.31 -9.35
C ALA A 20 -2.65 -3.88 -10.29
N THR A 21 -3.64 -3.24 -9.69
CA THR A 21 -4.66 -2.43 -10.37
C THR A 21 -4.92 -1.17 -9.55
N ARG A 22 -5.40 -0.12 -10.22
CA ARG A 22 -5.98 1.06 -9.58
C ARG A 22 -7.47 1.12 -9.88
N ALA A 23 -8.26 1.54 -8.91
CA ALA A 23 -9.66 1.89 -9.10
C ALA A 23 -9.90 3.32 -8.58
N ILE A 24 -10.84 4.01 -9.22
CA ILE A 24 -11.26 5.34 -8.81
C ILE A 24 -12.69 5.22 -8.27
N ILE A 25 -12.87 5.59 -7.01
CA ILE A 25 -14.18 5.65 -6.36
C ILE A 25 -14.59 7.11 -6.30
N THR A 26 -15.74 7.45 -6.85
CA THR A 26 -16.33 8.79 -6.72
C THR A 26 -17.60 8.70 -5.89
N ALA A 27 -17.99 9.81 -5.27
CA ALA A 27 -19.21 9.89 -4.47
C ALA A 27 -19.79 11.30 -4.52
N GLN A 28 -20.92 11.52 -3.84
CA GLN A 28 -21.52 12.86 -3.74
C GLN A 28 -20.57 13.90 -3.13
N ASN A 29 -19.68 13.49 -2.23
CA ASN A 29 -18.65 14.32 -1.63
C ASN A 29 -17.43 13.48 -1.22
N GLU A 30 -16.33 14.15 -0.90
CA GLU A 30 -15.06 13.49 -0.50
C GLU A 30 -15.24 12.56 0.71
N LYS A 31 -16.07 12.95 1.69
CA LYS A 31 -16.34 12.12 2.88
C LYS A 31 -16.85 10.73 2.50
N TRP A 32 -17.84 10.65 1.61
CA TRP A 32 -18.40 9.35 1.20
C TRP A 32 -17.45 8.56 0.29
N ALA A 33 -16.69 9.23 -0.57
CA ALA A 33 -15.67 8.57 -1.37
C ALA A 33 -14.58 7.95 -0.48
N MET A 34 -14.15 8.68 0.55
CA MET A 34 -13.17 8.23 1.54
C MET A 34 -13.69 7.06 2.38
N ILE A 35 -14.93 7.11 2.87
CA ILE A 35 -15.55 5.99 3.61
C ILE A 35 -15.56 4.71 2.76
N SER A 36 -15.97 4.84 1.49
CA SER A 36 -16.00 3.71 0.56
C SER A 36 -14.60 3.16 0.29
N ALA A 37 -13.62 4.04 0.07
CA ALA A 37 -12.22 3.67 -0.12
C ALA A 37 -11.64 2.96 1.11
N GLN A 38 -11.84 3.49 2.30
CA GLN A 38 -11.40 2.88 3.57
C GLN A 38 -12.01 1.49 3.78
N ALA A 39 -13.31 1.31 3.48
CA ALA A 39 -13.96 0.02 3.53
C ALA A 39 -13.34 -0.97 2.53
N MET A 40 -13.07 -0.50 1.29
CA MET A 40 -12.49 -1.33 0.22
C MET A 40 -11.05 -1.75 0.52
N THR A 41 -10.24 -0.89 1.16
CA THR A 41 -8.83 -1.14 1.46
C THR A 41 -8.61 -1.73 2.87
N GLY A 42 -9.65 -1.87 3.68
CA GLY A 42 -9.56 -2.51 5.01
C GLY A 42 -9.21 -4.00 4.94
N PHE A 43 -8.57 -4.52 5.99
CA PHE A 43 -8.10 -5.93 6.07
C PHE A 43 -7.32 -6.35 4.82
N ALA A 44 -6.31 -5.55 4.46
CA ALA A 44 -5.48 -5.73 3.25
C ALA A 44 -4.03 -5.31 3.50
N THR A 45 -3.47 -5.70 4.65
CA THR A 45 -2.13 -5.24 5.06
C THR A 45 -1.00 -6.09 4.50
N SER A 46 -1.26 -7.39 4.30
CA SER A 46 -0.26 -8.30 3.74
C SER A 46 -0.89 -9.41 2.92
N VAL A 47 -0.32 -9.70 1.74
CA VAL A 47 -0.75 -10.82 0.90
C VAL A 47 -0.65 -12.19 1.57
N ILE A 48 0.16 -12.32 2.63
CA ILE A 48 0.37 -13.59 3.36
C ILE A 48 -0.95 -14.14 3.93
N ALA A 49 -1.79 -13.28 4.48
CA ALA A 49 -3.02 -13.71 5.17
C ALA A 49 -4.27 -12.89 4.82
N CYS A 50 -4.13 -11.64 4.35
CA CYS A 50 -5.27 -10.83 3.91
C CYS A 50 -5.71 -11.13 2.47
N GLY A 51 -4.85 -11.82 1.71
CA GLY A 51 -5.09 -12.22 0.32
C GLY A 51 -4.82 -11.13 -0.73
N CYS A 52 -4.69 -9.87 -0.33
CA CYS A 52 -4.11 -8.76 -1.11
C CYS A 52 -3.45 -7.74 -0.17
N GLU A 53 -2.66 -6.86 -0.74
CA GLU A 53 -2.28 -5.57 -0.16
C GLU A 53 -3.12 -4.48 -0.83
N ALA A 54 -3.68 -3.55 -0.06
CA ALA A 54 -4.47 -2.46 -0.63
C ALA A 54 -4.35 -1.19 0.21
N GLY A 55 -4.45 -0.06 -0.46
CA GLY A 55 -4.30 1.24 0.18
C GLY A 55 -4.92 2.36 -0.64
N ILE A 56 -5.17 3.46 0.06
CA ILE A 56 -5.58 4.72 -0.57
C ILE A 56 -4.32 5.38 -1.09
N GLU A 57 -4.29 5.68 -2.38
CA GLU A 57 -3.19 6.41 -3.00
C GLU A 57 -3.36 7.91 -2.76
N ARG A 58 -4.47 8.49 -3.24
CA ARG A 58 -4.74 9.92 -3.11
C ARG A 58 -6.21 10.28 -3.31
N VAL A 59 -6.58 11.45 -2.81
CA VAL A 59 -7.84 12.13 -3.16
C VAL A 59 -7.72 12.74 -4.56
N LEU A 60 -8.84 12.76 -5.29
CA LEU A 60 -8.97 13.32 -6.64
C LEU A 60 -9.98 14.45 -6.62
N SER A 61 -9.61 15.56 -7.25
CA SER A 61 -10.53 16.67 -7.52
C SER A 61 -11.57 16.28 -8.59
N PRO A 62 -12.73 16.96 -8.64
CA PRO A 62 -13.74 16.74 -9.69
C PRO A 62 -13.20 16.77 -11.13
N ASP A 63 -12.18 17.59 -11.41
CA ASP A 63 -11.59 17.71 -12.76
C ASP A 63 -10.74 16.51 -13.16
N GLU A 64 -10.37 15.65 -12.21
CA GLU A 64 -9.57 14.45 -12.43
C GLU A 64 -10.44 13.18 -12.55
N THR A 65 -11.75 13.26 -12.31
CA THR A 65 -12.62 12.10 -12.26
C THR A 65 -13.53 11.99 -13.49
N PRO A 66 -13.90 10.76 -13.92
CA PRO A 66 -14.68 10.58 -15.15
C PRO A 66 -16.10 11.17 -15.13
N ASP A 67 -16.66 11.42 -13.96
CA ASP A 67 -18.03 11.91 -13.78
C ASP A 67 -18.12 13.30 -13.14
N GLY A 68 -16.99 14.00 -12.97
CA GLY A 68 -16.97 15.36 -12.45
C GLY A 68 -17.31 15.46 -10.95
N ARG A 69 -17.17 14.37 -10.19
CA ARG A 69 -17.43 14.34 -8.74
C ARG A 69 -16.14 14.14 -7.94
N PRO A 70 -16.09 14.54 -6.66
CA PRO A 70 -14.95 14.23 -5.79
C PRO A 70 -14.69 12.71 -5.75
N GLY A 71 -13.43 12.32 -5.78
CA GLY A 71 -13.04 10.92 -5.83
C GLY A 71 -11.82 10.56 -5.02
N VAL A 72 -11.56 9.27 -4.91
CA VAL A 72 -10.39 8.67 -4.25
C VAL A 72 -9.83 7.58 -5.16
N ALA A 73 -8.53 7.66 -5.44
CA ALA A 73 -7.79 6.59 -6.07
C ALA A 73 -7.33 5.58 -5.02
N ILE A 74 -7.64 4.31 -5.26
CA ILE A 74 -7.15 3.19 -4.45
C ILE A 74 -6.34 2.25 -5.32
N MET A 75 -5.39 1.57 -4.70
CA MET A 75 -4.58 0.56 -5.35
C MET A 75 -4.71 -0.77 -4.62
N ILE A 76 -4.69 -1.86 -5.38
CA ILE A 76 -4.71 -3.23 -4.88
C ILE A 76 -3.59 -4.00 -5.54
N TYR A 77 -2.84 -4.75 -4.74
CA TYR A 77 -1.71 -5.57 -5.10
C TYR A 77 -1.96 -7.02 -4.68
N ALA A 78 -1.55 -7.97 -5.50
CA ALA A 78 -1.55 -9.38 -5.16
C ALA A 78 -0.43 -10.13 -5.87
N MET A 79 -0.04 -11.29 -5.34
CA MET A 79 1.02 -12.13 -5.94
C MET A 79 0.71 -12.63 -7.36
N GLY A 80 -0.57 -12.61 -7.78
CA GLY A 80 -0.95 -13.10 -9.10
C GLY A 80 -2.30 -12.58 -9.56
N GLY A 81 -2.49 -12.54 -10.89
CA GLY A 81 -3.63 -11.85 -11.48
C GLY A 81 -5.00 -12.45 -11.17
N LYS A 82 -5.08 -13.78 -10.96
CA LYS A 82 -6.33 -14.43 -10.53
C LYS A 82 -6.73 -14.01 -9.11
N GLY A 83 -5.74 -13.93 -8.21
CA GLY A 83 -5.96 -13.46 -6.84
C GLY A 83 -6.37 -11.99 -6.83
N LEU A 84 -5.68 -11.16 -7.62
CA LEU A 84 -6.00 -9.75 -7.78
C LEU A 84 -7.43 -9.53 -8.27
N ALA A 85 -7.83 -10.17 -9.36
CA ALA A 85 -9.18 -10.02 -9.92
C ALA A 85 -10.26 -10.46 -8.93
N LYS A 86 -10.03 -11.55 -8.18
CA LYS A 86 -10.95 -12.00 -7.13
C LYS A 86 -11.09 -10.97 -6.01
N GLN A 87 -9.97 -10.42 -5.52
CA GLN A 87 -9.96 -9.42 -4.46
C GLN A 87 -10.63 -8.11 -4.89
N LEU A 88 -10.33 -7.65 -6.12
CA LEU A 88 -10.98 -6.48 -6.70
C LEU A 88 -12.50 -6.66 -6.75
N GLU A 89 -12.99 -7.78 -7.28
CA GLU A 89 -14.43 -8.07 -7.40
C GLU A 89 -15.11 -8.15 -6.03
N THR A 90 -14.55 -8.91 -5.08
CA THR A 90 -15.12 -9.07 -3.74
C THR A 90 -15.20 -7.73 -3.01
N ARG A 91 -14.11 -6.95 -3.02
CA ARG A 91 -14.04 -5.66 -2.33
C ARG A 91 -14.93 -4.61 -3.01
N ALA A 92 -14.92 -4.54 -4.33
CA ALA A 92 -15.81 -3.63 -5.05
C ALA A 92 -17.29 -3.95 -4.80
N GLY A 93 -17.67 -5.24 -4.81
CA GLY A 93 -19.05 -5.66 -4.61
C GLY A 93 -19.56 -5.51 -3.18
N GLN A 94 -18.69 -5.66 -2.17
CA GLN A 94 -19.11 -5.63 -0.76
C GLN A 94 -18.81 -4.31 -0.06
N CYS A 95 -17.95 -3.46 -0.63
CA CYS A 95 -17.56 -2.19 -0.03
C CYS A 95 -17.96 -0.99 -0.89
N VAL A 96 -17.87 -1.07 -2.22
CA VAL A 96 -18.18 0.08 -3.10
C VAL A 96 -19.62 0.04 -3.55
N LEU A 97 -20.09 -1.04 -4.18
CA LEU A 97 -21.49 -1.18 -4.61
C LEU A 97 -22.50 -0.91 -3.49
N THR A 98 -22.13 -1.23 -2.25
CA THR A 98 -22.94 -1.03 -1.04
C THR A 98 -22.78 0.36 -0.42
N SER A 99 -21.77 1.15 -0.83
CA SER A 99 -21.52 2.49 -0.32
C SER A 99 -22.48 3.50 -0.96
N PRO A 100 -23.17 4.34 -0.16
CA PRO A 100 -24.09 5.36 -0.67
C PRO A 100 -23.44 6.28 -1.69
N THR A 101 -24.18 6.61 -2.76
CA THR A 101 -23.79 7.58 -3.80
C THR A 101 -22.57 7.19 -4.64
N SER A 102 -21.96 6.02 -4.41
CA SER A 102 -20.67 5.69 -5.02
C SER A 102 -20.79 5.37 -6.52
N ALA A 103 -19.73 5.65 -7.27
CA ALA A 103 -19.48 5.05 -8.59
C ALA A 103 -18.03 4.58 -8.68
N LEU A 104 -17.78 3.58 -9.55
CA LEU A 104 -16.50 2.88 -9.61
C LEU A 104 -15.94 2.84 -11.03
N PHE A 105 -14.77 3.46 -11.22
CA PHE A 105 -14.11 3.62 -12.51
C PHE A 105 -12.74 2.95 -12.55
N ALA A 106 -12.27 2.63 -13.76
CA ALA A 106 -10.91 2.14 -13.94
C ALA A 106 -9.89 3.24 -13.63
N GLY A 107 -8.83 2.89 -12.88
CA GLY A 107 -7.70 3.79 -12.63
C GLY A 107 -6.47 3.50 -13.49
N ILE A 108 -6.50 2.44 -14.30
CA ILE A 108 -5.44 2.06 -15.25
C ILE A 108 -6.09 1.72 -16.60
N GLU A 109 -5.64 2.40 -17.66
CA GLU A 109 -6.13 2.18 -19.03
C GLU A 109 -5.33 1.12 -19.81
N GLY A 110 -4.11 0.79 -19.37
CA GLY A 110 -3.22 -0.18 -20.01
C GLY A 110 -3.24 -1.58 -19.37
N GLY A 111 -2.35 -2.45 -19.84
CA GLY A 111 -2.16 -3.79 -19.29
C GLY A 111 -3.26 -4.79 -19.66
N LYS A 112 -3.35 -5.88 -18.88
CA LYS A 112 -4.34 -6.94 -19.12
C LYS A 112 -5.70 -6.52 -18.55
N PRO A 113 -6.78 -6.47 -19.33
CA PRO A 113 -8.09 -6.09 -18.81
C PRO A 113 -8.61 -7.17 -17.85
N ILE A 114 -9.05 -6.75 -16.67
CA ILE A 114 -9.73 -7.59 -15.68
C ILE A 114 -11.13 -7.04 -15.36
N PRO A 115 -12.10 -7.88 -14.98
CA PRO A 115 -13.43 -7.43 -14.58
C PRO A 115 -13.38 -6.41 -13.43
N LEU A 116 -14.07 -5.29 -13.61
CA LEU A 116 -14.39 -4.34 -12.53
C LEU A 116 -15.89 -4.44 -12.26
N GLY A 117 -16.72 -3.73 -13.02
CA GLY A 117 -18.18 -3.82 -12.96
C GLY A 117 -18.80 -4.96 -13.77
N LYS A 118 -18.03 -5.64 -14.64
CA LYS A 118 -18.55 -6.67 -15.57
C LYS A 118 -19.28 -7.81 -14.85
N ASN A 119 -18.81 -8.23 -13.68
CA ASN A 119 -19.45 -9.29 -12.89
C ASN A 119 -20.46 -8.70 -11.89
N LEU A 120 -20.13 -7.56 -11.28
CA LEU A 120 -21.00 -6.86 -10.33
C LEU A 120 -22.39 -6.51 -10.91
N ARG A 121 -22.45 -6.26 -12.22
CA ARG A 121 -23.71 -5.96 -12.92
C ARG A 121 -24.82 -6.98 -12.71
N PHE A 122 -24.48 -8.26 -12.45
CA PHE A 122 -25.47 -9.31 -12.27
C PHE A 122 -26.28 -9.14 -10.98
N PHE A 123 -25.82 -8.31 -10.04
CA PHE A 123 -26.62 -7.89 -8.89
C PHE A 123 -27.92 -7.17 -9.29
N GLY A 124 -27.95 -6.54 -10.47
CA GLY A 124 -29.15 -5.91 -11.00
C GLY A 124 -30.21 -6.88 -11.51
N ASP A 125 -30.03 -8.19 -11.40
CA ASP A 125 -31.02 -9.24 -11.69
C ASP A 125 -31.74 -9.10 -13.05
N GLY A 126 -30.99 -8.72 -14.09
CA GLY A 126 -31.52 -8.53 -15.44
C GLY A 126 -31.99 -7.11 -15.76
N PHE A 127 -32.09 -6.23 -14.75
CA PHE A 127 -32.48 -4.83 -14.92
C PHE A 127 -31.30 -3.88 -15.19
N GLN A 128 -30.06 -4.36 -15.11
CA GLN A 128 -28.88 -3.55 -15.41
C GLN A 128 -28.81 -3.11 -16.88
N ILE A 129 -28.37 -1.88 -17.12
CA ILE A 129 -28.26 -1.31 -18.46
C ILE A 129 -26.78 -1.11 -18.84
N ALA A 130 -26.41 -1.56 -20.04
CA ALA A 130 -25.10 -1.27 -20.62
C ALA A 130 -25.09 0.10 -21.31
N LYS A 131 -24.02 0.87 -21.13
CA LYS A 131 -23.72 2.08 -21.92
C LYS A 131 -22.30 2.02 -22.46
N LYS A 132 -22.08 2.62 -23.63
CA LYS A 132 -20.74 2.80 -24.21
C LYS A 132 -20.53 4.29 -24.44
N ILE A 133 -19.57 4.88 -23.74
CA ILE A 133 -19.28 6.33 -23.77
C ILE A 133 -17.77 6.45 -23.95
N GLY A 134 -17.32 7.24 -24.93
CA GLY A 134 -15.88 7.43 -25.19
C GLY A 134 -15.11 6.11 -25.42
N GLY A 135 -15.73 5.11 -26.05
CA GLY A 135 -15.11 3.79 -26.27
C GLY A 135 -15.14 2.85 -25.05
N LYS A 136 -15.33 3.37 -23.84
CA LYS A 136 -15.43 2.62 -22.58
C LYS A 136 -16.84 2.10 -22.34
N ARG A 137 -16.95 0.93 -21.72
CA ARG A 137 -18.24 0.29 -21.40
C ARG A 137 -18.54 0.47 -19.92
N TYR A 138 -19.76 0.91 -19.63
CA TYR A 138 -20.28 1.12 -18.28
C TYR A 138 -21.52 0.27 -18.05
N TRP A 139 -21.77 -0.06 -16.79
CA TRP A 139 -22.98 -0.69 -16.29
C TRP A 139 -23.68 0.26 -15.34
N ARG A 140 -24.99 0.43 -15.53
CA ARG A 140 -25.89 1.08 -14.57
C ARG A 140 -26.68 -0.02 -13.90
N VAL A 141 -26.43 -0.24 -12.61
CA VAL A 141 -27.06 -1.30 -11.82
C VAL A 141 -28.09 -0.67 -10.90
N PRO A 142 -29.39 -0.98 -11.02
CA PRO A 142 -30.40 -0.42 -10.14
C PRO A 142 -30.20 -0.91 -8.71
N VAL A 143 -30.24 0.02 -7.76
CA VAL A 143 -30.05 -0.21 -6.31
C VAL A 143 -30.99 0.70 -5.53
N MET A 144 -31.08 0.52 -4.20
CA MET A 144 -32.08 1.23 -3.38
C MET A 144 -31.93 2.77 -3.40
N ASP A 145 -30.71 3.31 -3.48
CA ASP A 145 -30.48 4.76 -3.52
C ASP A 145 -30.53 5.34 -4.96
N GLY A 146 -30.76 4.50 -5.97
CA GLY A 146 -30.82 4.89 -7.38
C GLY A 146 -30.07 3.90 -8.28
N GLU A 147 -28.87 4.28 -8.72
CA GLU A 147 -28.06 3.47 -9.62
C GLU A 147 -26.59 3.44 -9.21
N PHE A 148 -26.02 2.24 -9.14
CA PHE A 148 -24.58 2.04 -9.07
C PHE A 148 -23.98 2.06 -10.48
N LEU A 149 -23.23 3.12 -10.80
CA LEU A 149 -22.51 3.26 -12.07
C LEU A 149 -21.11 2.66 -11.93
N THR A 150 -20.74 1.76 -12.84
CA THR A 150 -19.40 1.18 -12.85
C THR A 150 -18.85 0.89 -14.24
N GLU A 151 -17.57 1.15 -14.44
CA GLU A 151 -16.86 0.75 -15.66
C GLU A 151 -16.70 -0.77 -15.71
N ALA A 152 -16.82 -1.37 -16.90
CA ALA A 152 -16.87 -2.82 -17.06
C ALA A 152 -15.56 -3.50 -16.65
N THR A 153 -14.41 -2.88 -16.93
CA THR A 153 -13.08 -3.46 -16.75
C THR A 153 -12.09 -2.41 -16.31
N THR A 154 -11.01 -2.83 -15.66
CA THR A 154 -9.82 -2.00 -15.38
C THR A 154 -8.56 -2.74 -15.81
N GLY A 155 -7.47 -2.00 -15.99
CA GLY A 155 -6.15 -2.55 -16.32
C GLY A 155 -5.47 -3.24 -15.13
N MET A 156 -4.94 -4.42 -15.36
CA MET A 156 -3.98 -5.09 -14.46
C MET A 156 -2.58 -5.00 -15.06
N VAL A 157 -1.62 -4.56 -14.23
CA VAL A 157 -0.22 -4.37 -14.61
C VAL A 157 0.72 -5.18 -13.72
N ASP A 158 1.95 -5.35 -14.18
CA ASP A 158 3.08 -5.72 -13.32
C ASP A 158 3.39 -4.57 -12.35
N ALA A 159 3.81 -4.93 -11.15
CA ALA A 159 4.09 -4.00 -10.07
C ALA A 159 5.15 -4.58 -9.11
N VAL A 160 5.57 -3.79 -8.13
CA VAL A 160 6.54 -4.18 -7.11
C VAL A 160 5.91 -3.97 -5.74
N GLY A 161 6.09 -4.92 -4.82
CA GLY A 161 5.66 -4.75 -3.43
C GLY A 161 6.68 -5.27 -2.44
N GLY A 162 6.66 -4.68 -1.24
CA GLY A 162 7.63 -4.99 -0.18
C GLY A 162 8.87 -4.09 -0.14
N GLY A 163 8.90 -2.97 -0.88
CA GLY A 163 9.91 -1.94 -0.63
C GLY A 163 9.79 -1.47 0.81
N ASN A 164 10.89 -1.27 1.53
CA ASN A 164 10.78 -0.96 2.96
C ASN A 164 11.99 -0.22 3.52
N PHE A 165 11.80 0.41 4.69
CA PHE A 165 12.88 0.83 5.55
C PHE A 165 12.46 0.76 7.02
N LEU A 166 13.45 0.66 7.90
CA LEU A 166 13.31 0.55 9.35
C LEU A 166 13.76 1.86 10.00
N VAL A 167 12.95 2.38 10.91
CA VAL A 167 13.27 3.52 11.78
C VAL A 167 13.62 3.00 13.16
N LEU A 168 14.86 3.21 13.59
CA LEU A 168 15.39 2.77 14.89
C LEU A 168 15.59 3.99 15.79
N ALA A 169 14.89 4.03 16.93
CA ALA A 169 14.85 5.18 17.83
C ALA A 169 15.00 4.81 19.31
N GLU A 170 15.27 5.81 20.14
CA GLU A 170 15.45 5.71 21.60
C GLU A 170 14.15 5.42 22.38
N SER A 171 12.99 5.55 21.75
CA SER A 171 11.71 5.21 22.37
C SER A 171 10.62 4.96 21.33
N GLN A 172 9.55 4.29 21.75
CA GLN A 172 8.39 4.02 20.89
C GLN A 172 7.71 5.30 20.37
N PRO A 173 7.44 6.34 21.19
CA PRO A 173 6.85 7.58 20.69
C PRO A 173 7.71 8.28 19.62
N GLN A 174 9.04 8.26 19.77
CA GLN A 174 9.96 8.86 18.80
C GLN A 174 9.99 8.08 17.48
N ALA A 175 10.01 6.74 17.53
CA ALA A 175 9.91 5.91 16.33
C ALA A 175 8.59 6.17 15.58
N LEU A 176 7.47 6.24 16.30
CA LEU A 176 6.16 6.48 15.70
C LEU A 176 6.07 7.86 15.06
N ALA A 177 6.47 8.92 15.78
CA ALA A 177 6.44 10.28 15.25
C ALA A 177 7.29 10.43 13.97
N ALA A 178 8.43 9.75 13.91
CA ALA A 178 9.27 9.70 12.73
C ALA A 178 8.60 8.96 11.57
N CYS A 179 7.97 7.81 11.83
CA CYS A 179 7.20 7.10 10.82
C CYS A 179 6.00 7.92 10.32
N GLU A 180 5.27 8.62 11.19
CA GLU A 180 4.16 9.49 10.81
C GLU A 180 4.63 10.61 9.87
N ALA A 181 5.75 11.28 10.18
CA ALA A 181 6.35 12.27 9.28
C ALA A 181 6.71 11.68 7.91
N ALA A 182 7.27 10.46 7.89
CA ALA A 182 7.55 9.76 6.64
C ALA A 182 6.28 9.45 5.84
N ILE A 183 5.23 8.95 6.50
CA ILE A 183 3.95 8.61 5.87
C ILE A 183 3.31 9.84 5.23
N GLU A 184 3.29 10.98 5.92
CA GLU A 184 2.73 12.22 5.36
C GLU A 184 3.50 12.69 4.11
N ALA A 185 4.83 12.55 4.10
CA ALA A 185 5.65 12.85 2.92
C ALA A 185 5.37 11.87 1.77
N MET A 186 5.30 10.57 2.06
CA MET A 186 5.11 9.53 1.04
C MET A 186 3.70 9.52 0.45
N LYS A 187 2.67 9.95 1.18
CA LYS A 187 1.31 10.13 0.65
C LYS A 187 1.22 11.13 -0.51
N GLN A 188 2.22 12.01 -0.66
CA GLN A 188 2.30 12.95 -1.79
C GLN A 188 2.88 12.30 -3.06
N ILE A 189 3.42 11.09 -2.96
CA ILE A 189 4.01 10.38 -4.09
C ILE A 189 2.91 9.57 -4.79
N PRO A 190 2.66 9.79 -6.09
CA PRO A 190 1.70 8.99 -6.83
C PRO A 190 2.23 7.57 -7.05
N ASN A 191 1.33 6.66 -7.43
CA ASN A 191 1.61 5.28 -7.81
C ASN A 191 2.15 4.37 -6.69
N VAL A 192 2.10 4.81 -5.43
CA VAL A 192 2.51 4.01 -4.27
C VAL A 192 1.43 3.97 -3.20
N ILE A 193 1.49 2.94 -2.36
CA ILE A 193 0.73 2.83 -1.10
C ILE A 193 1.61 2.30 0.02
N MET A 194 1.20 2.56 1.26
CA MET A 194 1.76 1.95 2.47
C MET A 194 0.66 1.10 3.13
N PRO A 195 0.57 -0.21 2.81
CA PRO A 195 -0.65 -1.00 3.02
C PRO A 195 -0.95 -1.34 4.49
N PHE A 196 0.02 -1.16 5.39
CA PHE A 196 -0.14 -1.46 6.80
C PHE A 196 -0.99 -0.41 7.54
N PRO A 197 -1.47 -0.69 8.78
CA PRO A 197 -2.31 0.24 9.52
C PRO A 197 -1.59 1.58 9.75
N GLY A 198 -2.16 2.67 9.22
CA GLY A 198 -1.52 3.99 9.23
C GLY A 198 -0.22 4.06 8.41
N GLY A 199 0.10 3.03 7.62
CA GLY A 199 1.33 2.85 6.87
C GLY A 199 2.51 2.29 7.67
N VAL A 200 2.32 1.94 8.95
CA VAL A 200 3.42 1.58 9.86
C VAL A 200 3.30 0.14 10.35
N VAL A 201 4.44 -0.55 10.38
CA VAL A 201 4.59 -1.93 10.82
C VAL A 201 5.36 -1.96 12.13
N ARG A 202 4.70 -2.38 13.21
CA ARG A 202 5.36 -2.58 14.51
C ARG A 202 5.96 -3.96 14.70
N SER A 203 5.51 -4.94 13.92
CA SER A 203 5.74 -6.36 14.23
C SER A 203 7.08 -6.88 13.74
N GLY A 204 7.54 -6.44 12.56
CA GLY A 204 8.74 -6.92 11.87
C GLY A 204 8.73 -8.43 11.64
N SER A 205 8.81 -8.88 10.39
CA SER A 205 8.81 -10.33 10.10
C SER A 205 10.11 -10.82 9.51
N LYS A 206 10.49 -12.05 9.84
CA LYS A 206 11.52 -12.82 9.15
C LYS A 206 10.93 -14.06 8.52
N VAL A 207 11.58 -14.55 7.47
CA VAL A 207 11.22 -15.82 6.81
C VAL A 207 11.52 -16.99 7.74
N GLY A 208 10.57 -17.91 7.81
CA GLY A 208 10.66 -19.11 8.62
C GLY A 208 10.30 -18.90 10.09
N SER A 209 10.22 -20.00 10.82
CA SER A 209 9.85 -20.02 12.23
C SER A 209 10.42 -21.28 12.90
N LYS A 210 10.64 -21.20 14.23
CA LYS A 210 10.89 -22.40 15.05
C LYS A 210 9.68 -23.35 15.03
N TYR A 211 8.48 -22.81 14.83
CA TYR A 211 7.24 -23.58 14.69
C TYR A 211 6.99 -23.90 13.21
N LYS A 212 7.16 -25.18 12.83
CA LYS A 212 7.13 -25.65 11.42
C LYS A 212 5.89 -25.27 10.62
N ALA A 213 4.76 -25.01 11.28
CA ALA A 213 3.51 -24.63 10.63
C ALA A 213 3.48 -23.16 10.17
N LEU A 214 4.43 -22.33 10.61
CA LEU A 214 4.45 -20.90 10.31
C LEU A 214 5.51 -20.58 9.25
N SER A 215 5.10 -19.89 8.18
CA SER A 215 5.97 -19.42 7.10
C SER A 215 6.78 -18.18 7.48
N ALA A 216 6.32 -17.40 8.46
CA ALA A 216 6.98 -16.21 8.98
C ALA A 216 6.90 -16.17 10.51
N SER A 217 7.85 -15.48 11.13
CA SER A 217 7.87 -15.22 12.57
C SER A 217 8.46 -13.83 12.86
N THR A 218 8.47 -13.41 14.12
CA THR A 218 9.05 -12.12 14.52
C THR A 218 10.52 -12.02 14.11
N ASN A 219 10.93 -10.85 13.65
CA ASN A 219 12.33 -10.56 13.36
C ASN A 219 13.08 -10.23 14.65
N ASP A 220 13.48 -11.28 15.36
CA ASP A 220 14.12 -11.22 16.66
C ASP A 220 15.46 -10.47 16.69
N ALA A 221 16.11 -10.27 15.54
CA ALA A 221 17.30 -9.41 15.45
C ALA A 221 16.98 -7.94 15.74
N PHE A 222 15.75 -7.51 15.41
CA PHE A 222 15.25 -6.14 15.57
C PHE A 222 14.22 -5.98 16.70
N CYS A 223 14.15 -6.93 17.64
CA CYS A 223 13.30 -6.83 18.83
C CYS A 223 14.08 -6.23 20.02
N PRO A 224 13.75 -5.01 20.50
CA PRO A 224 14.44 -4.40 21.64
C PRO A 224 14.40 -5.25 22.91
N THR A 225 13.30 -5.96 23.14
CA THR A 225 13.11 -6.86 24.30
C THR A 225 13.97 -8.12 24.26
N LEU A 226 14.61 -8.42 23.13
CA LEU A 226 15.41 -9.64 22.92
C LEU A 226 16.92 -9.36 22.78
N LYS A 227 17.37 -8.10 22.95
CA LYS A 227 18.79 -7.69 22.80
C LYS A 227 19.79 -8.60 23.53
N GLY A 228 19.45 -9.05 24.75
CA GLY A 228 20.29 -9.92 25.58
C GLY A 228 20.10 -11.43 25.35
N ILE A 229 19.20 -11.83 24.46
CA ILE A 229 18.78 -13.24 24.27
C ILE A 229 19.15 -13.73 22.86
N THR A 230 19.06 -12.87 21.85
CA THR A 230 19.27 -13.22 20.45
C THR A 230 20.49 -12.51 19.87
N ARG A 231 20.89 -12.90 18.65
CA ARG A 231 21.84 -12.11 17.88
C ARG A 231 21.13 -10.86 17.38
N THR A 232 21.19 -9.80 18.17
CA THR A 232 20.55 -8.53 17.86
C THR A 232 21.37 -7.70 16.88
N ASP A 233 20.67 -6.97 16.01
CA ASP A 233 21.23 -5.93 15.15
C ASP A 233 21.03 -4.52 15.77
N LEU A 234 20.59 -4.43 17.03
CA LEU A 234 20.28 -3.19 17.73
C LEU A 234 21.43 -2.79 18.67
N SER A 235 21.80 -1.50 18.64
CA SER A 235 22.67 -0.92 19.65
C SER A 235 21.93 -0.69 20.98
N PRO A 236 22.65 -0.55 22.12
CA PRO A 236 22.04 -0.45 23.45
C PRO A 236 20.97 0.63 23.56
N GLU A 237 21.12 1.76 22.89
CA GLU A 237 20.22 2.91 22.94
C GLU A 237 18.91 2.76 22.14
N ILE A 238 18.78 1.74 21.27
CA ILE A 238 17.57 1.57 20.43
C ILE A 238 16.47 0.84 21.18
N GLU A 239 15.48 1.56 21.72
CA GLU A 239 14.37 0.95 22.46
C GLU A 239 13.11 0.73 21.61
N SER A 240 13.09 1.20 20.36
CA SER A 240 11.99 0.90 19.45
C SER A 240 12.43 0.85 17.99
N VAL A 241 11.81 -0.06 17.24
CA VAL A 241 11.97 -0.20 15.80
C VAL A 241 10.58 -0.23 15.18
N MET A 242 10.38 0.58 14.14
CA MET A 242 9.19 0.52 13.29
C MET A 242 9.61 0.40 11.84
N GLU A 243 8.81 -0.30 11.07
CA GLU A 243 9.03 -0.56 9.66
C GLU A 243 7.95 0.17 8.85
N ILE A 244 8.33 0.67 7.68
CA ILE A 244 7.40 1.14 6.67
C ILE A 244 7.56 0.26 5.46
N VAL A 245 6.46 -0.32 4.99
CA VAL A 245 6.39 -1.13 3.76
C VAL A 245 5.65 -0.33 2.69
N ILE A 246 6.15 -0.39 1.46
CA ILE A 246 5.74 0.40 0.30
C ILE A 246 5.54 -0.56 -0.87
N ASP A 247 4.37 -0.46 -1.48
CA ASP A 247 4.08 -1.10 -2.77
C ASP A 247 3.91 -0.01 -3.84
N GLY A 248 4.38 -0.27 -5.06
CA GLY A 248 4.43 0.72 -6.13
C GLY A 248 4.23 0.11 -7.51
N LEU A 249 3.74 0.90 -8.47
CA LEU A 249 3.60 0.43 -9.86
C LEU A 249 4.95 0.10 -10.49
N THR A 250 6.00 0.84 -10.12
CA THR A 250 7.36 0.66 -10.63
C THR A 250 8.39 0.68 -9.51
N LYS A 251 9.61 0.22 -9.81
CA LYS A 251 10.74 0.36 -8.88
C LYS A 251 11.02 1.84 -8.61
N GLU A 252 10.95 2.67 -9.64
CA GLU A 252 11.24 4.10 -9.57
C GLU A 252 10.24 4.86 -8.69
N ASP A 253 8.97 4.44 -8.69
CA ASP A 253 7.96 5.01 -7.79
C ASP A 253 8.30 4.69 -6.32
N ILE A 254 8.73 3.45 -6.02
CA ILE A 254 9.18 3.05 -4.68
C ILE A 254 10.47 3.77 -4.29
N ASP A 255 11.45 3.91 -5.19
CA ASP A 255 12.70 4.65 -4.93
C ASP A 255 12.40 6.09 -4.48
N LYS A 256 11.46 6.77 -5.17
CA LYS A 256 11.03 8.13 -4.81
C LYS A 256 10.34 8.16 -3.45
N ALA A 257 9.42 7.22 -3.18
CA ALA A 257 8.73 7.13 -1.90
C ALA A 257 9.72 6.89 -0.74
N MET A 258 10.64 5.94 -0.90
CA MET A 258 11.71 5.69 0.07
C MET A 258 12.58 6.92 0.30
N ARG A 259 12.97 7.63 -0.77
CA ARG A 259 13.78 8.86 -0.64
C ARG A 259 13.07 9.91 0.22
N VAL A 260 11.82 10.25 -0.09
CA VAL A 260 11.10 11.30 0.66
C VAL A 260 10.75 10.86 2.08
N GLY A 261 10.44 9.59 2.28
CA GLY A 261 10.16 9.02 3.61
C GLY A 261 11.40 9.03 4.50
N ILE A 262 12.53 8.54 4.00
CA ILE A 262 13.80 8.55 4.73
C ILE A 262 14.26 9.99 4.99
N GLN A 263 14.14 10.88 4.01
CA GLN A 263 14.48 12.29 4.20
C GLN A 263 13.64 12.93 5.32
N ALA A 264 12.32 12.72 5.35
CA ALA A 264 11.45 13.24 6.40
C ALA A 264 11.83 12.73 7.80
N VAL A 265 12.22 11.45 7.91
CA VAL A 265 12.76 10.90 9.17
C VAL A 265 14.08 11.58 9.55
N CYS A 266 15.00 11.72 8.59
CA CYS A 266 16.28 12.37 8.84
C CYS A 266 16.14 13.87 9.18
N ASP A 267 15.14 14.57 8.64
CA ASP A 267 14.91 15.99 8.93
C ASP A 267 14.54 16.23 10.41
N LEU A 268 13.85 15.29 11.05
CA LEU A 268 13.64 15.31 12.50
C LEU A 268 14.96 15.14 13.27
N GLY A 269 15.86 14.28 12.78
CA GLY A 269 17.24 14.20 13.25
C GLY A 269 17.45 13.42 14.56
N ALA A 270 18.72 13.22 14.90
CA ALA A 270 19.12 12.46 16.08
C ALA A 270 18.81 13.14 17.42
N ALA A 271 18.59 14.45 17.41
CA ALA A 271 18.13 15.21 18.57
C ALA A 271 16.70 14.82 19.00
N ASN A 272 15.88 14.30 18.08
CA ASN A 272 14.55 13.76 18.35
C ASN A 272 14.56 12.25 18.63
N GLY A 273 15.73 11.68 18.95
CA GLY A 273 15.90 10.29 19.36
C GLY A 273 15.96 9.28 18.22
N ILE A 274 15.97 9.72 16.96
CA ILE A 274 16.11 8.85 15.78
C ILE A 274 17.59 8.58 15.56
N LYS A 275 18.03 7.33 15.65
CA LYS A 275 19.47 7.03 15.59
C LYS A 275 19.89 6.43 14.28
N ARG A 276 19.05 5.57 13.72
CA ARG A 276 19.45 4.74 12.59
C ARG A 276 18.27 4.44 11.66
N ILE A 277 18.56 4.46 10.37
CA ILE A 277 17.71 3.95 9.31
C ILE A 277 18.37 2.69 8.74
N SER A 278 17.57 1.63 8.66
CA SER A 278 17.97 0.35 8.06
C SER A 278 16.91 -0.15 7.08
N ALA A 279 17.03 -1.38 6.58
CA ALA A 279 16.02 -2.00 5.73
C ALA A 279 16.03 -3.53 5.91
N GLY A 280 14.86 -4.13 5.74
CA GLY A 280 14.65 -5.56 5.72
C GLY A 280 14.99 -6.17 4.36
N ASN A 281 15.83 -7.20 4.38
CA ASN A 281 16.12 -8.05 3.23
C ASN A 281 16.30 -9.51 3.67
N TYR A 282 16.40 -10.40 2.67
CA TYR A 282 16.49 -11.84 2.84
C TYR A 282 17.82 -12.37 2.26
N GLY A 283 18.84 -11.52 2.25
CA GLY A 283 20.16 -11.83 1.73
C GLY A 283 20.28 -11.76 0.21
N GLY A 284 19.35 -11.11 -0.49
CA GLY A 284 19.36 -10.95 -1.95
C GLY A 284 19.06 -12.23 -2.71
N LYS A 285 18.27 -13.13 -2.10
CA LYS A 285 18.04 -14.50 -2.60
C LYS A 285 16.58 -14.77 -2.98
N LEU A 286 15.64 -13.92 -2.57
CA LEU A 286 14.21 -14.15 -2.74
C LEU A 286 13.59 -13.13 -3.70
N GLY A 287 13.81 -11.85 -3.46
CA GLY A 287 13.26 -10.75 -4.25
C GLY A 287 14.26 -10.27 -5.30
N PRO A 288 13.84 -10.05 -6.56
CA PRO A 288 14.74 -9.56 -7.61
C PRO A 288 14.97 -8.04 -7.53
N PHE A 289 14.19 -7.31 -6.73
CA PHE A 289 14.28 -5.85 -6.61
C PHE A 289 15.04 -5.48 -5.34
N HIS A 290 16.14 -4.75 -5.50
CA HIS A 290 16.96 -4.25 -4.39
C HIS A 290 16.93 -2.72 -4.34
N PHE A 291 16.62 -2.19 -3.17
CA PHE A 291 16.53 -0.75 -2.89
C PHE A 291 17.65 -0.34 -1.95
N HIS A 292 18.81 0.01 -2.50
CA HIS A 292 20.00 0.36 -1.71
C HIS A 292 19.85 1.74 -1.06
N LEU A 293 19.81 1.79 0.27
CA LEU A 293 19.41 3.00 1.01
C LEU A 293 20.32 4.19 0.74
N GLN A 294 21.64 3.99 0.76
CA GLN A 294 22.60 5.06 0.54
C GLN A 294 22.64 5.52 -0.92
N GLU A 295 22.21 4.70 -1.88
CA GLU A 295 22.11 5.08 -3.29
C GLU A 295 20.84 5.92 -3.52
N ILE A 296 19.73 5.53 -2.89
CA ILE A 296 18.47 6.30 -2.91
C ILE A 296 18.66 7.71 -2.32
N MET A 297 19.47 7.80 -1.27
CA MET A 297 19.72 9.04 -0.53
C MET A 297 20.88 9.88 -1.05
N ALA A 298 21.58 9.42 -2.11
CA ALA A 298 22.66 10.17 -2.74
C ALA A 298 22.16 11.34 -3.59
#